data_AF-A0A7D5PGM4-F1
#
_entry.id   AF-A0A7D5PGM4-F1
#
_cell.length_a   1.000
_cell.length_b   1.000
_cell.length_c   1.000
_cell.angle_alpha   90.00
_cell.angle_beta   90.00
_cell.angle_gamma   90.00
#
_symmetry.space_group_name_H-M   'P 1'
#
loop_
_entity.id
_entity.type
_entity.pdbx_description
1 polymer ?
#
loop_
_entity_poly.entity_id
_entity_poly.type
_entity_poly.pdbx_seq_one_letter_code
_entity_poly.pdbx_strand_id
1 'polypeptide(L)'
;MTVAAAASATVVGVALLTVGLFGVLRPYTVALWRERLDAVGSTRSWDEIEPTDWRVSLARYTFAILLAGGVLFLWMAIQQWLKLA
;
A
#
# COMPACT_ATOMS: atom_id res chain seq x y z
N MET A 1 -27.71 -1.32 -8.41
CA MET A 1 -26.41 -1.65 -7.76
C MET A 1 -26.73 -2.18 -6.37
N THR A 2 -25.93 -3.06 -5.78
CA THR A 2 -26.27 -3.71 -4.48
C THR A 2 -25.48 -3.11 -3.32
N VAL A 3 -26.05 -3.14 -2.11
CA VAL A 3 -25.38 -2.72 -0.86
C VAL A 3 -24.06 -3.46 -0.65
N ALA A 4 -24.01 -4.75 -0.99
CA ALA A 4 -22.81 -5.57 -0.88
C ALA A 4 -21.65 -5.04 -1.73
N ALA A 5 -21.92 -4.53 -2.94
CA ALA A 5 -20.90 -3.94 -3.81
C ALA A 5 -20.37 -2.61 -3.26
N ALA A 6 -21.25 -1.78 -2.68
CA ALA A 6 -20.86 -0.51 -2.06
C ALA A 6 -20.00 -0.74 -0.81
N ALA A 7 -20.40 -1.70 0.03
CA ALA A 7 -19.66 -2.09 1.22
C ALA A 7 -18.29 -2.68 0.88
N SER A 8 -18.21 -3.61 -0.10
CA SER A 8 -16.93 -4.20 -0.49
C SER A 8 -15.97 -3.18 -1.08
N ALA A 9 -16.45 -2.27 -1.94
CA ALA A 9 -15.64 -1.17 -2.47
C ALA A 9 -15.14 -0.23 -1.36
N THR A 10 -15.96 0.03 -0.33
CA THR A 10 -15.56 0.83 0.84
C THR A 10 -14.43 0.15 1.59
N VAL A 11 -14.57 -1.15 1.91
CA VAL A 11 -13.56 -1.91 2.65
C VAL A 11 -12.24 -1.97 1.88
N VAL A 12 -12.29 -2.30 0.59
CA VAL A 12 -11.10 -2.34 -0.28
C VAL A 12 -10.46 -0.96 -0.37
N GLY A 13 -11.25 0.09 -0.56
CA GLY A 13 -10.77 1.46 -0.63
C GLY A 13 -10.05 1.90 0.63
N VAL A 14 -10.62 1.67 1.81
CA VAL A 14 -9.99 1.99 3.11
C VAL A 14 -8.70 1.21 3.30
N ALA A 15 -8.69 -0.10 2.99
CA ALA A 15 -7.51 -0.94 3.15
C ALA A 15 -6.35 -0.44 2.26
N LEU A 16 -6.63 -0.20 0.98
CA LEU A 16 -5.64 0.30 0.03
C LEU A 16 -5.12 1.69 0.40
N LEU A 17 -6.01 2.60 0.84
CA LEU A 17 -5.64 3.95 1.25
C LEU A 17 -4.74 3.91 2.48
N THR A 18 -5.06 3.09 3.47
CA THR A 18 -4.27 2.94 4.71
C THR A 18 -2.88 2.35 4.43
N VAL A 19 -2.83 1.24 3.68
CA VAL A 19 -1.57 0.57 3.32
C VAL A 19 -0.72 1.47 2.41
N GLY A 20 -1.33 2.08 1.41
CA GLY A 20 -0.69 3.02 0.49
C GLY A 20 -0.11 4.23 1.22
N LEU A 21 -0.88 4.86 2.11
CA LEU A 21 -0.44 6.02 2.87
C LEU A 21 0.77 5.66 3.76
N PHE A 22 0.69 4.55 4.48
CA PHE A 22 1.80 4.07 5.32
C PHE A 22 3.09 3.89 4.51
N GLY A 23 3.02 3.19 3.37
CA GLY A 23 4.22 2.89 2.59
C GLY A 23 4.77 4.08 1.80
N VAL A 24 3.95 5.06 1.42
CA VAL A 24 4.42 6.33 0.83
C VAL A 24 5.15 7.18 1.87
N LEU A 25 4.68 7.20 3.12
CA LEU A 25 5.30 7.97 4.21
C LEU A 25 6.56 7.29 4.75
N ARG A 26 6.65 5.95 4.70
CA ARG A 26 7.79 5.18 5.22
C ARG A 26 8.42 4.24 4.18
N PRO A 27 8.83 4.74 3.00
CA PRO A 27 9.33 3.89 1.92
C PRO A 27 10.66 3.21 2.29
N TYR A 28 11.52 3.92 3.04
CA TYR A 28 12.80 3.37 3.52
C TYR A 28 12.58 2.17 4.45
N THR A 29 11.67 2.29 5.43
CA THR A 29 11.37 1.20 6.36
C THR A 29 10.87 -0.04 5.62
N VAL A 30 10.00 0.14 4.61
CA VAL A 30 9.50 -1.00 3.83
C VAL A 30 10.59 -1.62 2.96
N ALA A 31 11.43 -0.80 2.32
CA ALA A 31 12.55 -1.28 1.52
C ALA A 31 13.57 -2.06 2.38
N LEU A 32 13.88 -1.55 3.59
CA LEU A 32 14.76 -2.19 4.57
C LEU A 32 14.20 -3.55 5.02
N TRP A 33 12.91 -3.63 5.34
CA TRP A 33 12.27 -4.90 5.69
C TRP A 33 12.36 -5.92 4.57
N ARG A 34 12.15 -5.50 3.32
CA ARG A 34 12.30 -6.37 2.15
C ARG A 34 13.73 -6.87 1.98
N GLU A 35 14.72 -6.00 2.11
CA GLU A 35 16.13 -6.38 2.06
C GLU A 35 16.51 -7.35 3.16
N ARG A 36 16.02 -7.13 4.38
CA ARG A 36 16.25 -8.04 5.51
C ARG A 36 15.64 -9.42 5.31
N LEU A 37 14.47 -9.50 4.67
CA LEU A 37 13.85 -10.77 4.28
C LEU A 37 14.63 -11.48 3.16
N ASP A 38 15.14 -10.72 2.19
CA ASP A 38 15.96 -11.22 1.07
C ASP A 38 17.33 -11.73 1.57
N ALA A 39 17.85 -11.12 2.65
CA ALA A 39 19.10 -11.51 3.28
C ALA A 39 18.98 -12.70 4.26
N VAL A 40 17.78 -13.26 4.47
CA VAL A 40 17.61 -14.46 5.33
C VAL A 40 18.38 -15.62 4.70
N GLY A 41 19.44 -16.06 5.38
CA GLY A 41 20.38 -17.08 4.88
C GLY A 41 21.70 -16.53 4.34
N SER A 42 21.87 -15.20 4.30
CA SER A 42 23.14 -14.53 4.02
C SER A 42 24.02 -14.45 5.27
N THR A 43 25.34 -14.40 5.08
CA THR A 43 26.32 -14.19 6.17
C THR A 43 26.39 -12.72 6.63
N ARG A 44 25.70 -11.80 5.94
CA ARG A 44 25.64 -10.38 6.33
C ARG A 44 24.88 -10.20 7.64
N SER A 45 25.42 -9.33 8.49
CA SER A 45 24.76 -8.93 9.73
C SER A 45 23.50 -8.11 9.44
N TRP A 46 22.48 -8.24 10.29
CA TRP A 46 21.16 -7.64 10.10
C TRP A 46 21.16 -6.09 10.16
N ASP A 47 22.20 -5.53 10.78
CA ASP A 47 22.40 -4.09 11.00
C ASP A 47 23.25 -3.43 9.90
N GLU A 48 23.98 -4.20 9.08
CA GLU A 48 24.71 -3.68 7.91
C GLU A 48 23.85 -3.66 6.63
N ILE A 49 22.60 -4.14 6.71
CA ILE A 49 21.71 -4.17 5.56
C ILE A 49 21.07 -2.79 5.40
N GLU A 50 21.46 -2.08 4.35
CA GLU A 50 20.81 -0.84 3.92
C GLU A 50 20.15 -1.03 2.54
N PRO A 51 18.92 -0.50 2.35
CA PRO A 51 18.26 -0.59 1.06
C PRO A 51 18.90 0.37 0.05
N THR A 52 19.07 -0.14 -1.16
CA THR A 52 19.46 0.68 -2.31
C THR A 52 18.39 1.71 -2.67
N ASP A 53 18.81 2.87 -3.19
CA ASP A 53 17.92 4.00 -3.53
C ASP A 53 16.78 3.60 -4.49
N TRP A 54 17.07 2.72 -5.45
CA TRP A 54 16.05 2.28 -6.40
C TRP A 54 14.98 1.41 -5.73
N ARG A 55 15.32 0.62 -4.69
CA ARG A 55 14.33 -0.16 -3.92
C ARG A 55 13.46 0.74 -3.05
N VAL A 56 14.04 1.80 -2.47
CA VAL A 56 13.27 2.83 -1.75
C VAL A 56 12.31 3.54 -2.70
N SER A 57 12.77 3.88 -3.91
CA SER A 57 11.95 4.50 -4.95
C SER A 57 10.84 3.56 -5.41
N LEU A 58 11.15 2.28 -5.63
CA LEU A 58 10.17 1.25 -5.98
C LEU A 58 9.08 1.14 -4.91
N ALA A 59 9.46 1.04 -3.63
CA ALA A 59 8.52 1.02 -2.53
C ALA A 59 7.60 2.26 -2.58
N ARG A 60 8.18 3.47 -2.68
CA ARG A 60 7.41 4.71 -2.75
C ARG A 60 6.37 4.69 -3.89
N TYR A 61 6.76 4.30 -5.10
CA TYR A 61 5.84 4.27 -6.24
C TYR A 61 4.79 3.17 -6.12
N THR A 62 5.16 1.98 -5.65
CA THR A 62 4.20 0.89 -5.41
C THR A 62 3.11 1.33 -4.42
N PHE A 63 3.49 1.93 -3.30
CA PHE A 63 2.51 2.39 -2.33
C PHE A 63 1.75 3.63 -2.78
N ALA A 64 2.33 4.49 -3.62
CA ALA A 64 1.59 5.59 -4.25
C ALA A 64 0.48 5.08 -5.17
N ILE A 65 0.74 4.01 -5.93
CA ILE A 65 -0.27 3.35 -6.77
C ILE A 65 -1.39 2.76 -5.90
N LEU A 66 -1.03 2.06 -4.81
CA LEU A 66 -2.02 1.53 -3.87
C LEU A 66 -2.88 2.64 -3.24
N LEU A 67 -2.25 3.76 -2.85
CA LEU A 67 -2.93 4.91 -2.29
C LEU A 67 -3.92 5.51 -3.29
N ALA A 68 -3.50 5.73 -4.53
CA ALA A 68 -4.35 6.22 -5.61
C ALA A 68 -5.50 5.25 -5.91
N GLY A 69 -5.23 3.94 -5.92
CA GLY A 69 -6.26 2.90 -6.02
C GLY A 69 -7.28 2.99 -4.89
N GLY A 70 -6.83 3.17 -3.64
CA GLY A 70 -7.71 3.36 -2.48
C GLY A 70 -8.65 4.55 -2.65
N VAL A 71 -8.14 5.70 -3.09
CA VAL A 71 -8.95 6.89 -3.39
C VAL A 71 -9.99 6.59 -4.47
N LEU A 72 -9.62 5.89 -5.54
CA LEU A 72 -10.53 5.53 -6.63
C LEU A 72 -11.65 4.59 -6.14
N PHE A 73 -11.31 3.58 -5.33
CA PHE A 73 -12.31 2.67 -4.77
C PHE A 73 -13.28 3.37 -3.82
N LEU A 74 -12.80 4.31 -2.99
CA LEU A 74 -13.67 5.12 -2.13
C LEU A 74 -14.57 6.05 -2.94
N TRP A 75 -14.04 6.67 -3.98
CA TRP A 75 -14.85 7.47 -4.91
C TRP A 75 -15.97 6.62 -5.53
N MET A 76 -15.64 5.43 -6.03
CA MET A 76 -16.63 4.50 -6.57
C MET A 76 -17.65 4.06 -5.51
N ALA A 77 -17.23 3.82 -4.27
CA ALA A 77 -18.13 3.45 -3.18
C ALA A 77 -19.12 4.59 -2.86
N ILE A 78 -18.64 5.84 -2.80
CA ILE A 78 -19.48 7.03 -2.60
C ILE A 78 -20.56 7.11 -3.69
N GLN A 79 -20.18 6.97 -4.96
CA GLN A 79 -21.14 6.98 -6.07
C GLN A 79 -22.18 5.86 -5.97
N GLN A 80 -21.83 4.73 -5.37
CA GLN A 80 -22.77 3.63 -5.15
C GLN A 80 -23.74 3.91 -4.02
N TRP A 81 -23.24 4.44 -2.89
CA TRP A 81 -24.07 4.84 -1.76
C TRP A 81 -25.08 5.94 -2.15
N LEU A 82 -24.64 6.93 -2.94
CA LEU A 82 -25.51 7.99 -3.45
C LEU A 82 -26.63 7.49 -4.36
N LYS A 83 -26.45 6.35 -5.04
CA LYS A 83 -27.50 5.73 -5.88
C LYS A 83 -28.48 4.87 -5.09
N LEU A 84 -28.17 4.58 -3.83
CA LEU A 84 -29.00 3.77 -2.93
C LEU A 84 -29.83 4.62 -1.97
N ALA A 85 -29.39 5.86 -1.72
CA ALA A 85 -30.14 6.89 -1.00
C ALA A 85 -31.23 7.48 -1.89
#